data_AF-Q8RUZ1-F1
#
_entry.id   AF-Q8RUZ1-F1
#
_cell.length_a   1.000
_cell.length_b   1.000
_cell.length_c   1.000
_cell.angle_alpha   90.00
_cell.angle_beta   90.00
_cell.angle_gamma   90.00
#
_symmetry.space_group_name_H-M   'P 1'
#
loop_
_entity.id
_entity.type
_entity.pdbx_description
1 polymer ?
#
loop_
_entity_poly.entity_id
_entity_poly.type
_entity_poly.pdbx_seq_one_letter_code
_entity_poly.pdbx_strand_id
1 'polypeptide(L)' 'NEMKRRGRDCRFGVVTMCIGSGMGAAAVFERGDAVDGLSNVRDIQAHNFLSKDAK' A
#
# COMPACT_ATOMS: atom_id res chain seq x y z
N ASN A 1 0.53 13.48 6.93
CA ASN A 1 0.99 13.04 8.28
C ASN A 1 0.18 11.92 8.92
N GLU A 2 -0.93 11.44 8.36
CA GLU A 2 -1.71 10.35 8.99
C GLU A 2 -0.94 9.03 9.09
N MET A 3 -0.28 8.59 8.00
CA MET A 3 0.54 7.37 7.99
C MET A 3 1.69 7.46 9.01
N LYS A 4 2.28 8.64 9.18
CA LYS A 4 3.31 8.90 10.21
C LYS A 4 2.74 8.78 11.63
N ARG A 5 1.54 9.35 11.87
CA ARG A 5 0.85 9.30 13.17
C ARG A 5 0.46 7.88 13.58
N ARG A 6 0.06 7.04 12.61
CA ARG A 6 -0.31 5.63 12.84
C ARG A 6 0.88 4.69 13.07
N GLY A 7 2.11 5.20 12.99
CA GLY A 7 3.30 4.40 13.29
C GLY A 7 3.64 3.37 12.20
N ARG A 8 4.45 2.37 12.55
CA ARG A 8 5.09 1.44 11.59
C ARG A 8 4.14 0.44 10.96
N ASP A 9 2.94 0.26 11.53
CA ASP A 9 1.96 -0.68 11.00
C ASP A 9 1.16 -0.08 9.83
N CYS A 10 1.18 1.25 9.69
CA CYS A 10 0.67 1.95 8.51
C CYS A 10 1.76 2.10 7.44
N ARG A 11 2.25 0.96 6.93
CA ARG A 11 3.34 0.87 5.93
C ARG A 11 2.94 1.41 4.56
N PHE A 12 1.80 0.93 4.06
CA PHE A 12 1.30 1.26 2.73
C PHE A 12 0.03 2.09 2.85
N GLY A 13 -0.10 3.07 1.98
CA GLY A 13 -1.30 3.88 1.80
C GLY A 13 -1.67 3.92 0.33
N VAL A 14 -2.96 3.92 0.04
CA VAL A 14 -3.46 4.10 -1.33
C VAL A 14 -4.22 5.40 -1.38
N VAL A 15 -3.91 6.22 -2.37
CA VAL A 15 -4.74 7.36 -2.75
C VAL A 15 -5.48 6.96 -4.00
N THR A 16 -6.81 7.11 -3.98
CA THR A 16 -7.67 6.86 -5.14
C THR A 16 -8.57 8.06 -5.38
N MET A 17 -8.87 8.32 -6.64
CA MET A 17 -9.81 9.36 -7.04
C MET A 17 -10.48 9.01 -8.37
N CYS A 18 -11.71 9.50 -8.55
CA CYS A 18 -12.37 9.50 -9.84
C CYS A 18 -11.83 10.64 -10.71
N ILE A 19 -11.58 10.35 -11.98
CA ILE A 19 -11.34 11.34 -13.03
C ILE A 19 -12.52 11.16 -13.98
N GLY A 20 -13.42 12.12 -14.10
CA GLY A 20 -14.73 11.98 -14.76
C GLY A 20 -14.75 11.27 -16.13
N SER A 21 -15.94 10.98 -16.65
CA SER A 21 -16.14 10.16 -17.87
C SER A 21 -15.78 8.68 -17.71
N GLY A 22 -15.88 8.16 -16.47
CA GLY A 22 -15.74 6.73 -16.18
C GLY A 22 -14.31 6.26 -15.91
N MET A 23 -13.36 7.16 -15.67
CA MET A 23 -11.97 6.81 -15.32
C MET A 23 -11.67 6.97 -13.83
N GLY A 24 -10.64 6.28 -13.37
CA GLY A 24 -10.14 6.38 -11.99
C GLY A 24 -8.62 6.34 -11.97
N ALA A 25 -8.04 7.00 -10.98
CA ALA A 25 -6.61 6.96 -10.70
C ALA A 25 -6.37 6.36 -9.32
N ALA A 26 -5.25 5.66 -9.19
CA ALA A 26 -4.75 5.14 -7.93
C ALA A 26 -3.23 5.30 -7.87
N ALA A 27 -2.72 5.68 -6.70
CA ALA A 27 -1.29 5.70 -6.41
C ALA A 27 -1.05 5.03 -5.06
N VAL A 28 -0.04 4.17 -5.02
CA VAL A 28 0.41 3.49 -3.81
C VAL A 28 1.61 4.25 -3.24
N PHE A 29 1.56 4.53 -1.94
CA PHE A 29 2.62 5.20 -1.21
C PHE A 29 3.13 4.29 -0.11
N GLU A 30 4.44 4.23 0.01
CA GLU A 30 5.09 3.69 1.19
C GLU A 30 5.35 4.84 2.19
N ARG A 31 5.19 4.56 3.48
CA ARG A 31 5.54 5.51 4.53
C ARG A 31 7.05 5.77 4.49
N GLY A 32 7.44 6.98 4.13
CA GLY A 32 8.83 7.42 4.24
C GLY A 32 9.27 7.57 5.70
N ASP A 33 10.22 6.76 6.12
CA ASP A 33 11.17 6.99 7.22
C ASP A 33 12.25 5.89 7.13
N ALA A 34 13.52 6.27 7.22
CA ALA A 34 14.72 5.40 7.21
C ALA A 34 14.83 4.47 8.45
N VAL A 35 13.73 3.90 8.93
CA VAL A 35 13.69 3.10 10.16
C VAL A 35 13.68 1.60 9.87
N ASP A 36 14.92 1.10 9.93
CA ASP A 36 15.36 -0.22 10.36
C ASP A 36 15.22 -1.36 9.36
N GLY A 37 16.37 -2.01 9.08
CA GLY A 37 16.51 -3.30 8.38
C GLY A 37 15.85 -4.49 9.07
N LEU A 38 14.81 -4.24 9.87
CA LEU A 38 13.90 -5.22 10.45
C LEU A 38 12.53 -4.96 9.83
N SER A 39 12.31 -5.56 8.66
CA SER A 39 11.02 -5.61 8.00
C SER A 39 9.99 -6.25 8.95
N ASN A 40 8.97 -5.50 9.36
CA ASN A 40 7.78 -6.07 10.00
C ASN A 40 6.85 -6.76 8.97
N VAL A 41 7.22 -6.72 7.69
CA VAL A 41 6.63 -7.52 6.61
C VAL A 41 7.06 -8.97 6.80
N ARG A 42 6.08 -9.86 6.96
CA ARG A 42 6.27 -11.29 6.81
C ARG A 42 6.12 -11.60 5.33
N ASP A 43 7.10 -12.31 4.76
CA ASP A 43 6.98 -12.79 3.38
C ASP A 43 5.75 -13.71 3.27
N ILE A 44 4.86 -13.40 2.33
CA ILE A 44 3.62 -14.13 2.13
C ILE A 44 3.85 -15.06 0.95
N GLN A 45 4.13 -16.35 1.22
CA GLN A 45 4.50 -17.30 0.18
C GLN A 45 3.42 -17.57 -0.86
N ALA A 46 2.14 -17.28 -0.54
CA ALA A 46 1.03 -17.42 -1.47
C ALA A 46 0.00 -16.30 -1.26
N HIS A 47 -0.18 -15.46 -2.28
CA HIS A 47 -1.17 -14.39 -2.26
C HIS A 47 -2.53 -14.90 -2.76
N ASN A 48 -3.23 -15.67 -1.91
CA ASN A 48 -4.48 -16.36 -2.26
C ASN A 48 -5.69 -15.44 -2.51
N PHE A 49 -5.53 -14.13 -2.35
CA PHE A 49 -6.60 -13.13 -2.48
C PHE A 49 -6.48 -12.24 -3.72
N LEU A 50 -5.52 -12.51 -4.62
CA LEU A 50 -5.46 -11.80 -5.90
C LEU A 50 -6.48 -12.37 -6.89
N SER A 51 -7.10 -11.50 -7.68
CA SER A 51 -7.89 -11.91 -8.83
C SER A 51 -7.02 -12.67 -9.83
N LYS A 52 -7.63 -13.51 -10.67
CA LYS A 52 -6.91 -14.22 -11.73
C LYS A 52 -6.13 -13.29 -12.66
N ASP A 53 -6.62 -12.07 -12.85
CA ASP A 53 -6.03 -11.05 -13.73
C ASP A 53 -4.79 -10.38 -13.13
N ALA A 54 -4.49 -10.63 -11.86
CA ALA A 54 -3.33 -10.07 -11.16
C ALA A 54 -2.12 -11.02 -11.15
N LYS A 55 -2.17 -12.12 -11.91
CA LYS A 55 -1.07 -13.10 -12.05
C LYS A 55 -0.34 -12.95 -13.39
#